data_AF-A0A2P8VTX6-F1
#
_entry.id   AF-A0A2P8VTX6-F1
#
_cell.length_a   1.000
_cell.length_b   1.000
_cell.length_c   1.000
_cell.angle_alpha   90.00
_cell.angle_beta   90.00
_cell.angle_gamma   90.00
#
_symmetry.space_group_name_H-M   'P 1'
#
loop_
_entity.id
_entity.type
_entity.pdbx_description
1 polymer ?
#
loop_
_entity_poly.entity_id
_entity_poly.type
_entity_poly.pdbx_seq_one_letter_code
_entity_poly.pdbx_strand_id
1 'polypeptide(L)'
;MIRTEELTLFDQVNGVDRDRLEESLRAIYGPAVYTDYQQAQLLYAYPSAETPPPANSEIVLLGEVLEGDRYAYWLELAANPQGVVYSGRAIVFLKEDLPLLRRYLTGFNGFPEIGS
;
A
#
# COMPACT_ATOMS: atom_id res chain seq x y z
N MET A 1 17.79 6.67 -2.58
CA MET A 1 17.27 5.48 -3.28
C MET A 1 16.59 4.67 -2.21
N ILE A 2 15.29 4.40 -2.37
CA ILE A 2 14.52 3.59 -1.41
C ILE A 2 14.74 2.13 -1.82
N ARG A 3 15.09 1.25 -0.88
CA ARG A 3 15.13 -0.19 -1.19
C ARG A 3 13.73 -0.73 -1.04
N THR A 4 13.12 -1.10 -2.16
CA THR A 4 11.73 -1.56 -2.23
C THR A 4 11.64 -2.91 -2.90
N GLU A 5 10.81 -3.79 -2.37
CA GLU A 5 10.25 -4.90 -3.14
C GLU A 5 8.75 -4.62 -3.36
N GLU A 6 8.33 -4.59 -4.62
CA GLU A 6 6.93 -4.34 -5.02
C GLU A 6 6.25 -5.66 -5.39
N LEU A 7 5.07 -5.87 -4.81
CA LEU A 7 4.13 -6.88 -5.25
C LEU A 7 2.85 -6.23 -5.77
N THR A 8 2.53 -6.49 -7.03
CA THR A 8 1.29 -6.02 -7.65
C THR A 8 0.41 -7.19 -8.05
N LEU A 9 -0.85 -7.16 -7.60
CA LEU A 9 -1.89 -8.13 -7.93
C LEU A 9 -2.96 -7.46 -8.80
N PHE A 10 -3.19 -8.02 -9.98
CA PHE A 10 -4.27 -7.62 -10.88
C PHE A 10 -5.22 -8.81 -11.08
N ASP A 11 -6.46 -8.69 -10.64
CA ASP A 11 -7.50 -9.67 -10.88
C ASP A 11 -8.85 -8.97 -11.09
N GLN A 12 -9.12 -8.60 -12.34
CA GLN A 12 -10.35 -7.90 -12.73
C GLN A 12 -11.58 -8.83 -12.74
N VAL A 13 -11.40 -10.15 -12.61
CA VAL A 13 -12.47 -11.15 -12.71
C VAL A 13 -12.99 -11.55 -11.33
N ASN A 14 -12.09 -11.75 -10.36
CA ASN A 14 -12.44 -12.14 -8.99
C ASN A 14 -12.40 -10.96 -8.00
N GLY A 15 -11.81 -9.84 -8.40
CA GLY A 15 -11.43 -8.76 -7.50
C GLY A 15 -10.16 -9.11 -6.72
N VAL A 16 -9.46 -8.06 -6.26
CA VAL A 16 -8.38 -8.19 -5.28
C VAL A 16 -8.90 -7.59 -4.00
N ASP A 17 -9.07 -8.42 -2.97
CA ASP A 17 -9.38 -7.93 -1.63
C ASP A 17 -8.11 -7.92 -0.76
N ARG A 18 -8.16 -7.16 0.34
CA ARG A 18 -7.06 -6.98 1.29
C ARG A 18 -6.53 -8.33 1.79
N ASP A 19 -7.40 -9.29 2.09
CA ASP A 19 -7.01 -10.63 2.55
C ASP A 19 -6.07 -11.33 1.55
N ARG A 20 -6.29 -11.14 0.24
CA ARG A 20 -5.46 -11.75 -0.81
C ARG A 20 -4.08 -11.10 -0.91
N LEU A 21 -3.99 -9.79 -0.68
CA LEU A 21 -2.74 -9.06 -0.59
C LEU A 21 -1.93 -9.50 0.63
N GLU A 22 -2.58 -9.67 1.78
CA GLU A 22 -1.94 -10.13 3.01
C GLU A 22 -1.43 -11.57 2.89
N GLU A 23 -2.20 -12.46 2.28
CA GLU A 23 -1.74 -13.83 2.01
C GLU A 23 -0.55 -13.84 1.04
N SER A 24 -0.54 -12.92 0.05
CA SER A 24 0.60 -12.79 -0.87
C SER A 24 1.85 -12.27 -0.17
N LEU A 25 1.71 -11.34 0.78
CA LEU A 25 2.82 -10.91 1.64
C LEU A 25 3.43 -12.10 2.40
N ARG A 26 2.58 -12.95 2.98
CA ARG A 26 3.03 -14.16 3.68
C ARG A 26 3.73 -15.15 2.77
N ALA A 27 3.15 -15.41 1.60
CA ALA A 27 3.67 -16.40 0.65
C ALA A 27 5.03 -16.00 0.06
N ILE A 28 5.25 -14.71 -0.17
CA ILE A 28 6.42 -14.20 -0.90
C ILE A 28 7.55 -13.76 0.03
N TYR A 29 7.24 -13.03 1.09
CA TYR A 29 8.25 -12.52 2.03
C TYR A 29 8.45 -13.42 3.26
N GLY A 30 7.64 -14.46 3.39
CA GLY A 30 7.75 -15.47 4.45
C GLY A 30 7.21 -15.01 5.81
N PRO A 31 7.24 -15.92 6.81
CA PRO A 31 6.55 -15.74 8.08
C PRO A 31 7.12 -14.58 8.91
N ALA A 32 8.42 -14.29 8.82
CA ALA A 32 9.03 -13.25 9.64
C ALA A 32 8.60 -11.82 9.22
N VAL A 33 8.41 -11.58 7.92
CA VAL A 33 7.89 -10.31 7.40
C VAL A 33 6.39 -10.21 7.66
N TYR A 34 5.66 -11.32 7.52
CA TYR A 34 4.23 -11.35 7.82
C TYR A 34 3.92 -11.09 9.30
N THR A 35 4.69 -11.66 10.23
CA THR A 35 4.53 -11.37 11.67
C THR A 35 4.82 -9.91 11.99
N ASP A 36 5.86 -9.31 11.40
CA ASP A 36 6.18 -7.88 11.57
C ASP A 36 5.04 -6.99 11.04
N TYR A 37 4.47 -7.35 9.88
CA TYR A 37 3.30 -6.68 9.30
C TYR A 37 2.06 -6.76 10.19
N GLN A 38 1.74 -7.93 10.75
CA GLN A 38 0.58 -8.12 11.62
C GLN A 38 0.68 -7.33 12.93
N GLN A 39 1.89 -6.94 13.34
CA GLN A 39 2.15 -6.12 14.52
C GLN A 39 2.36 -4.63 14.18
N ALA A 40 2.33 -4.28 12.89
CA ALA A 40 2.62 -2.94 12.42
C ALA A 40 1.49 -1.96 12.81
N GLN A 41 1.89 -0.73 13.12
CA GLN A 41 0.97 0.33 13.51
C GLN A 41 0.57 1.16 12.29
N LEU A 42 -0.73 1.40 12.11
CA LEU A 42 -1.21 2.30 11.07
C LEU A 42 -0.69 3.71 11.32
N LEU A 43 0.05 4.24 10.37
CA LEU A 43 0.60 5.59 10.43
C LEU A 43 -0.21 6.59 9.63
N TYR A 44 -0.69 6.15 8.48
CA TYR A 44 -1.34 7.01 7.52
C TYR A 44 -2.28 6.18 6.66
N ALA A 45 -3.45 6.74 6.38
CA ALA A 45 -4.42 6.15 5.47
C ALA A 45 -4.97 7.24 4.55
N TYR A 46 -5.26 6.87 3.31
CA TYR A 46 -5.93 7.73 2.35
C TYR A 46 -7.00 6.95 1.57
N PRO A 47 -8.06 7.61 1.09
CA PRO A 47 -8.31 9.05 1.23
C PRO A 47 -8.60 9.45 2.68
N SER A 48 -8.19 10.67 3.03
CA SER A 48 -8.45 11.28 4.34
C SER A 48 -8.85 12.75 4.15
N ALA A 49 -9.25 13.43 5.23
CA ALA A 49 -9.56 14.86 5.14
C ALA A 49 -8.34 15.68 4.66
N GLU A 50 -7.13 15.25 4.98
CA GLU A 50 -5.87 15.89 4.59
C GLU A 50 -5.43 15.51 3.16
N THR A 51 -5.97 14.41 2.62
CA THR A 51 -5.64 13.92 1.28
C THR A 51 -6.91 13.36 0.65
N PRO A 52 -7.80 14.27 0.19
CA PRO A 52 -9.06 13.88 -0.42
C PRO A 52 -8.80 13.18 -1.76
N PRO A 53 -9.70 12.28 -2.19
CA PRO A 53 -9.58 11.67 -3.49
C PRO A 53 -9.74 12.75 -4.58
N PRO A 54 -9.15 12.57 -5.77
CA PRO A 54 -9.31 13.52 -6.86
C PRO A 54 -10.78 13.68 -7.23
N ALA A 55 -11.22 14.93 -7.43
CA ALA A 55 -12.59 15.21 -7.86
C ALA A 55 -12.85 14.56 -9.23
N ASN A 56 -13.96 13.82 -9.36
CA ASN A 56 -14.38 13.10 -10.57
C ASN A 56 -13.47 11.94 -10.99
N SER A 57 -12.68 11.38 -10.06
CA SER A 57 -11.91 10.17 -10.36
C SER A 57 -12.84 8.96 -10.56
N GLU A 58 -12.67 8.25 -11.66
CA GLU A 58 -13.29 6.92 -11.87
C GLU A 58 -12.62 5.84 -11.02
N ILE A 59 -11.57 6.21 -10.28
CA ILE A 59 -10.75 5.35 -9.44
C ILE A 59 -10.60 5.98 -8.06
N VAL A 60 -10.97 5.25 -7.03
CA VAL A 60 -10.72 5.60 -5.63
C VAL A 60 -9.55 4.73 -5.16
N LEU A 61 -8.44 5.35 -4.79
CA LEU A 61 -7.30 4.66 -4.19
C LEU A 61 -7.47 4.64 -2.68
N LEU A 62 -7.54 3.44 -2.11
CA LEU A 62 -7.59 3.20 -0.68
C LEU A 62 -6.22 2.69 -0.24
N GLY A 63 -5.43 3.52 0.42
CA GLY A 63 -4.08 3.16 0.82
C GLY A 63 -3.85 3.27 2.32
N GLU A 64 -3.03 2.37 2.84
CA GLU A 64 -2.60 2.31 4.23
C GLU A 64 -1.09 2.15 4.30
N VAL A 65 -0.46 2.99 5.11
CA VAL A 65 0.96 2.90 5.45
C VAL A 65 1.10 2.49 6.89
N LEU A 66 1.82 1.40 7.12
CA LEU A 66 2.03 0.81 8.43
C LEU A 66 3.52 0.76 8.78
N GLU A 67 3.82 0.95 10.06
CA GLU A 67 5.17 0.86 10.62
C GLU A 67 5.29 -0.39 11.48
N GLY A 68 6.11 -1.35 11.02
CA GLY A 68 6.52 -2.51 11.79
C GLY A 68 7.73 -2.24 12.67
N ASP A 69 8.26 -3.30 13.27
CA ASP A 69 9.50 -3.21 14.06
C ASP A 69 10.71 -3.04 13.14
N ARG A 70 10.74 -3.82 12.03
CA ARG A 70 11.87 -3.86 11.09
C ARG A 70 11.56 -3.26 9.73
N TYR A 71 10.32 -3.39 9.27
CA TYR A 71 9.89 -2.93 7.96
C TYR A 71 8.78 -1.89 8.07
N ALA A 72 8.54 -1.19 6.97
CA ALA A 72 7.32 -0.46 6.75
C ALA A 72 6.56 -1.07 5.57
N TYR A 73 5.25 -0.87 5.56
CA TYR A 73 4.34 -1.49 4.63
C TYR A 73 3.45 -0.44 4.01
N TRP A 74 3.23 -0.53 2.71
CA TRP A 74 2.21 0.25 2.02
C TRP A 74 1.31 -0.69 1.26
N LEU A 75 0.05 -0.78 1.68
CA LEU A 75 -0.99 -1.46 0.93
C LEU A 75 -1.84 -0.41 0.22
N GLU A 76 -2.15 -0.64 -1.05
CA GLU A 76 -3.04 0.20 -1.82
C GLU A 76 -4.02 -0.65 -2.62
N LEU A 77 -5.29 -0.31 -2.55
CA LEU A 77 -6.37 -0.90 -3.33
C LEU A 77 -6.93 0.15 -4.28
N ALA A 78 -7.13 -0.22 -5.54
CA ALA A 78 -7.85 0.61 -6.49
C ALA A 78 -9.28 0.09 -6.63
N ALA A 79 -10.23 0.95 -6.22
CA ALA A 79 -11.65 0.68 -6.30
C ALA A 79 -12.32 1.61 -7.32
N ASN A 80 -13.48 1.21 -7.84
CA ASN A 80 -14.37 2.14 -8.54
C ASN A 80 -15.17 2.98 -7.52
N PRO A 81 -15.93 4.01 -7.97
CA PRO A 81 -16.75 4.82 -7.06
C PRO A 81 -17.86 4.05 -6.33
N GLN A 82 -18.19 2.84 -6.78
CA GLN A 82 -19.14 1.93 -6.14
C GLN A 82 -18.49 1.03 -5.08
N GLY A 83 -17.17 1.15 -4.86
CA GLY A 83 -16.42 0.40 -3.86
C GLY A 83 -15.92 -0.98 -4.33
N VAL A 84 -16.05 -1.31 -5.61
CA VAL A 84 -15.54 -2.57 -6.16
C VAL A 84 -14.04 -2.44 -6.40
N VAL A 85 -13.25 -3.23 -5.68
CA VAL A 85 -11.80 -3.29 -5.82
C VAL A 85 -11.40 -4.21 -6.98
N TYR A 86 -10.61 -3.70 -7.92
CA TYR A 86 -10.18 -4.44 -9.12
C TYR A 86 -8.66 -4.66 -9.18
N SER A 87 -7.88 -3.93 -8.39
CA SER A 87 -6.45 -4.17 -8.25
C SER A 87 -5.95 -3.81 -6.86
N GLY A 88 -4.85 -4.44 -6.46
CA GLY A 88 -4.22 -4.19 -5.19
C GLY A 88 -2.70 -4.31 -5.29
N ARG A 89 -2.01 -3.53 -4.48
CA ARG A 89 -0.55 -3.53 -4.38
C ARG A 89 -0.11 -3.53 -2.93
N ALA A 90 0.97 -4.26 -2.66
CA ALA A 90 1.67 -4.21 -1.38
C ALA A 90 3.16 -3.95 -1.63
N ILE A 91 3.72 -3.00 -0.90
CA ILE A 91 5.14 -2.67 -0.97
C ILE A 91 5.74 -2.80 0.42
N VAL A 92 6.88 -3.46 0.49
CA VAL A 92 7.67 -3.62 1.72
C VAL A 92 8.91 -2.74 1.60
N PHE A 93 9.13 -1.93 2.64
CA PHE A 93 10.24 -0.99 2.75
C PHE A 93 11.07 -1.31 3.99
N LEU A 94 12.34 -0.93 3.99
CA LEU A 94 13.08 -0.80 5.24
C LEU A 94 12.46 0.33 6.08
N LYS A 95 12.32 0.12 7.38
CA LYS A 95 11.75 1.12 8.29
C LYS A 95 12.48 2.47 8.26
N GLU A 96 13.80 2.45 8.03
CA GLU A 96 14.61 3.67 7.92
C GLU A 96 14.21 4.59 6.75
N ASP A 97 13.57 4.04 5.71
CA ASP A 97 13.09 4.80 4.55
C ASP A 97 11.71 5.45 4.79
N LEU A 98 11.04 5.13 5.91
CA LEU A 98 9.71 5.62 6.23
C LEU A 98 9.60 7.17 6.30
N PRO A 99 10.57 7.93 6.84
CA PRO A 99 10.51 9.39 6.80
C PRO A 99 10.51 9.95 5.38
N LEU A 100 11.19 9.28 4.44
CA LEU A 100 11.22 9.68 3.03
C LEU A 100 9.87 9.41 2.36
N LEU A 101 9.25 8.24 2.64
CA LEU A 101 7.90 7.90 2.17
C LEU A 101 6.84 8.87 2.71
N ARG A 102 6.89 9.22 4.00
CA ARG A 102 5.96 10.19 4.59
C ARG A 102 6.04 11.55 3.91
N ARG A 103 7.26 12.05 3.64
CA ARG A 103 7.46 13.33 2.95
C ARG A 103 6.93 13.29 1.51
N TYR A 104 6.97 12.12 0.88
CA TYR A 104 6.41 11.90 -0.44
C TYR A 104 4.87 11.96 -0.42
N LEU A 105 4.23 11.20 0.47
CA LEU A 105 2.76 11.12 0.54
C LEU A 105 2.10 12.43 0.95
N THR A 106 2.77 13.23 1.77
CA THR A 106 2.30 14.56 2.17
C THR A 106 2.57 15.64 1.11
N GLY A 107 3.32 15.32 0.06
CA GLY A 107 3.73 16.26 -1.00
C GLY A 107 3.19 15.95 -2.40
N PHE A 108 2.62 14.77 -2.66
CA PHE A 108 2.25 14.32 -4.02
C PHE A 108 0.99 13.42 -4.01
N ASN A 109 -0.01 13.75 -4.86
CA ASN A 109 -1.22 12.94 -5.09
C ASN A 109 -0.96 11.88 -6.18
N GLY A 110 -0.19 10.84 -5.88
CA GLY A 110 0.02 9.71 -6.80
C GLY A 110 1.34 8.97 -6.59
N PHE A 111 1.51 7.83 -7.26
CA PHE A 111 2.68 6.93 -7.13
C PHE A 111 3.97 7.49 -7.74
N PRO A 112 5.16 7.23 -7.14
CA PRO A 112 6.43 7.53 -7.78
C PRO A 112 6.81 6.42 -8.76
N GLU A 113 7.53 6.77 -9.83
CA GLU A 113 8.31 5.79 -10.60
C GLU A 113 9.44 5.27 -9.70
N ILE A 114 9.22 4.13 -9.07
CA ILE A 114 10.24 3.38 -8.33
C ILE A 114 11.10 2.64 -9.35
N GLY A 115 12.28 3.19 -9.61
CA GLY A 115 13.25 2.64 -10.56
C GLY A 115 13.60 1.20 -10.22
N SER A 116 13.42 0.31 -11.20
CA SER A 116 13.89 -1.07 -11.22
C SER A 116 15.42 -1.16 -11.31
#